data_AF-A0A7V2Y6V6-F1
#
_entry.id   AF-A0A7V2Y6V6-F1
#
_cell.length_a   1.000
_cell.length_b   1.000
_cell.length_c   1.000
_cell.angle_alpha   90.00
_cell.angle_beta   90.00
_cell.angle_gamma   90.00
#
_symmetry.space_group_name_H-M   'P 1'
#
loop_
_entity.id
_entity.type
_entity.pdbx_description
1 polymer ?
#
loop_
_entity_poly.entity_id
_entity_poly.type
_entity_poly.pdbx_seq_one_letter_code
_entity_poly.pdbx_strand_id
1 'polypeptide(L)'
;MRAYAEKKTIPLIYGGRGERNDDIAEPEIPCDPAFRGVFCILVGRAPAPVRQVKRSGNGDIDIRTASPYRWVNHYSFHIMDAQWGHIIIKICPHPPFNAQIILNGHEYVAREAQHKGIGFTKEGNCFTEVSDAAGLAKVADTMSTPSAVGRLVQVCERWIYSACLCFALTREEQQRSGFRYDYSVYQGEYSRNLLFTRGRQMEQVFDSVIDRTRAPLNIKTVKTIFGYKHRPFNQRGKKNKPPKIEVVVEKPAWNLTVFKIHFGRLTVKIYSKGERVLRIEAIAHNTQDLRCGKRIERFPDIVLALKEMAERFLDVLHSMDAAFVASDTWENLSSPSMLGHARMAGLDLTDPRTRAVIQAVVTRAPNPQGFRAADVAAQ
;
A
#
# COMPACT_ATOMS: atom_id res chain seq x y z
N MET A 1 29.74 -6.07 -17.30
CA MET A 1 28.48 -6.76 -16.94
C MET A 1 28.43 -8.19 -17.47
N ARG A 2 28.37 -8.42 -18.80
CA ARG A 2 28.34 -9.78 -19.39
C ARG A 2 29.44 -10.72 -18.86
N ALA A 3 30.70 -10.32 -18.98
CA ALA A 3 31.84 -11.10 -18.48
C ALA A 3 31.77 -11.41 -16.96
N TYR A 4 31.16 -10.54 -16.15
CA TYR A 4 30.97 -10.81 -14.73
C TYR A 4 29.87 -11.86 -14.50
N ALA A 5 28.74 -11.70 -15.20
CA ALA A 5 27.61 -12.61 -15.13
C ALA A 5 28.05 -14.03 -15.54
N GLU A 6 28.83 -14.15 -16.62
CA GLU A 6 29.45 -15.41 -17.06
C GLU A 6 30.40 -15.98 -15.99
N LYS A 7 31.34 -15.18 -15.48
CA LYS A 7 32.30 -15.63 -14.45
C LYS A 7 31.63 -16.11 -13.15
N LYS A 8 30.50 -15.50 -12.78
CA LYS A 8 29.76 -15.84 -11.56
C LYS A 8 28.61 -16.81 -11.81
N THR A 9 28.41 -17.25 -13.06
CA THR A 9 27.29 -18.11 -13.46
C THR A 9 25.94 -17.50 -13.05
N ILE A 10 25.80 -16.19 -13.22
CA ILE A 10 24.56 -15.46 -12.94
C ILE A 10 23.84 -15.23 -14.27
N PRO A 11 22.59 -15.68 -14.42
CA PRO A 11 21.74 -15.36 -15.56
C PRO A 11 21.66 -13.85 -15.83
N LEU A 12 21.98 -13.45 -17.07
CA LEU A 12 21.80 -12.08 -17.57
C LEU A 12 20.74 -12.11 -18.68
N ILE A 13 19.51 -11.71 -18.34
CA ILE A 13 18.35 -11.87 -19.21
C ILE A 13 17.94 -10.51 -19.77
N TYR A 14 17.73 -10.41 -21.07
CA TYR A 14 17.24 -9.19 -21.72
C TYR A 14 15.73 -9.24 -21.81
N GLY A 15 15.05 -8.33 -21.09
CA GLY A 15 13.60 -8.25 -21.11
C GLY A 15 13.08 -7.71 -22.45
N GLY A 16 12.10 -8.40 -23.01
CA GLY A 16 11.33 -8.00 -24.17
C GLY A 16 10.33 -6.88 -23.86
N ARG A 17 9.75 -6.31 -24.92
CA ARG A 17 8.75 -5.24 -24.79
C ARG A 17 7.42 -5.83 -24.31
N GLY A 18 6.96 -5.37 -23.14
CA GLY A 18 5.66 -5.78 -22.57
C GLY A 18 5.75 -7.01 -21.68
N GLU A 19 6.92 -7.64 -21.56
CA GLU A 19 7.13 -8.71 -20.59
C GLU A 19 7.24 -8.13 -19.17
N ARG A 20 6.70 -8.87 -18.20
CA ARG A 20 6.79 -8.50 -16.80
C ARG A 20 8.08 -9.07 -16.22
N ASN A 21 8.87 -8.21 -15.61
CA ASN A 21 10.14 -8.61 -14.97
C ASN A 21 9.95 -9.68 -13.90
N ASP A 22 8.82 -9.66 -13.18
CA ASP A 22 8.53 -10.65 -12.13
C ASP A 22 8.41 -12.06 -12.74
N ASP A 23 7.64 -12.20 -13.82
CA ASP A 23 7.42 -13.47 -14.53
C ASP A 23 8.73 -14.04 -15.12
N ILE A 24 9.68 -13.17 -15.51
CA ILE A 24 11.02 -13.58 -16.00
C ILE A 24 11.93 -14.01 -14.85
N ALA A 25 11.83 -13.36 -13.69
CA ALA A 25 12.72 -13.62 -12.57
C ALA A 25 12.27 -14.79 -11.68
N GLU A 26 10.98 -15.10 -11.65
CA GLU A 26 10.40 -16.15 -10.82
C GLU A 26 11.03 -17.55 -11.08
N PRO A 27 11.24 -17.99 -12.34
CA PRO A 27 11.91 -19.27 -12.61
C PRO A 27 13.37 -19.33 -12.16
N GLU A 28 14.01 -18.16 -11.98
CA GLU A 28 15.42 -18.05 -11.60
C GLU A 28 15.62 -18.03 -10.08
N ILE A 29 14.53 -18.08 -9.29
CA ILE A 29 14.63 -18.09 -7.83
C ILE A 29 15.37 -19.37 -7.39
N PRO A 30 16.46 -19.25 -6.60
CA PRO A 30 17.24 -20.40 -6.16
C PRO A 30 16.40 -21.41 -5.37
N CYS A 31 16.53 -22.69 -5.71
CA CYS A 31 15.88 -23.77 -4.94
C CYS A 31 16.52 -23.96 -3.56
N ASP A 32 17.80 -23.62 -3.39
CA ASP A 32 18.50 -23.71 -2.11
C ASP A 32 18.03 -22.59 -1.16
N PRO A 33 17.34 -22.94 -0.04
CA PRO A 33 16.88 -21.95 0.94
C PRO A 33 18.03 -21.20 1.64
N ALA A 34 19.25 -21.75 1.62
CA ALA A 34 20.44 -21.12 2.19
C ALA A 34 21.12 -20.13 1.24
N PHE A 35 20.75 -20.08 -0.04
CA PHE A 35 21.39 -19.19 -1.02
C PHE A 35 21.28 -17.72 -0.62
N ARG A 36 22.39 -16.99 -0.65
CA ARG A 36 22.44 -15.54 -0.45
C ARG A 36 23.31 -14.91 -1.53
N GLY A 37 22.83 -13.85 -2.18
CA GLY A 37 23.54 -13.21 -3.27
C GLY A 37 22.67 -12.80 -4.43
N VAL A 38 23.31 -12.28 -5.49
CA VAL A 38 22.65 -12.01 -6.77
C VAL A 38 22.39 -13.34 -7.47
N PHE A 39 21.14 -13.64 -7.78
CA PHE A 39 20.76 -14.87 -8.49
C PHE A 39 20.34 -14.62 -9.94
N CYS A 40 19.89 -13.40 -10.29
CA CYS A 40 19.49 -13.07 -11.65
C CYS A 40 19.67 -11.57 -11.92
N ILE A 41 19.99 -11.20 -13.16
CA ILE A 41 20.13 -9.81 -13.59
C ILE A 41 19.31 -9.60 -14.85
N LEU A 42 18.28 -8.75 -14.75
CA LEU A 42 17.44 -8.39 -15.88
C LEU A 42 17.92 -7.09 -16.52
N VAL A 43 17.95 -7.05 -17.85
CA VAL A 43 18.32 -5.87 -18.64
C VAL A 43 17.09 -5.32 -19.32
N GLY A 44 16.73 -4.08 -19.01
CA GLY A 44 15.60 -3.38 -19.63
C GLY A 44 16.00 -2.01 -20.17
N ARG A 45 15.42 -1.60 -21.30
CA ARG A 45 15.65 -0.24 -21.85
C ARG A 45 14.63 0.74 -21.28
N ALA A 46 15.12 1.86 -20.73
CA ALA A 46 14.27 2.95 -20.27
C ALA A 46 14.94 4.32 -20.46
N PRO A 47 14.16 5.42 -20.54
CA PRO A 47 14.71 6.78 -20.56
C PRO A 47 15.43 7.11 -19.25
N ALA A 48 16.65 7.65 -19.34
CA ALA A 48 17.43 8.10 -18.18
C ALA A 48 18.01 9.52 -18.37
N PRO A 49 18.21 10.27 -17.27
CA PRO A 49 18.82 11.61 -17.30
C PRO A 49 20.34 11.53 -17.46
N VAL A 50 20.81 11.06 -18.63
CA VAL A 50 22.23 10.94 -18.95
C VAL A 50 22.87 12.32 -19.05
N ARG A 51 24.07 12.47 -18.48
CA ARG A 51 24.87 13.71 -18.59
C ARG A 51 25.57 13.80 -19.95
N GLN A 52 25.45 14.96 -20.59
CA GLN A 52 26.25 15.37 -21.74
C GLN A 52 27.38 16.27 -21.26
N VAL A 53 28.59 15.97 -21.70
CA VAL A 53 29.78 16.76 -21.38
C VAL A 53 30.24 17.44 -22.66
N LYS A 54 30.27 18.77 -22.66
CA LYS A 54 30.90 19.56 -23.73
C LYS A 54 32.17 20.18 -23.19
N ARG A 55 33.27 19.98 -23.91
CA ARG A 55 34.55 20.64 -23.62
C ARG A 55 34.75 21.76 -24.62
N SER A 56 34.91 22.97 -24.12
CA SER A 56 35.24 24.14 -24.93
C SER A 56 36.73 24.14 -25.28
N GLY A 57 37.11 24.83 -26.36
CA GLY A 57 38.51 24.92 -26.81
C GLY A 57 39.46 25.60 -25.82
N ASN A 58 38.92 26.35 -24.85
CA ASN A 58 39.65 27.00 -23.75
C ASN A 58 39.78 26.11 -22.49
N GLY A 59 39.28 24.87 -22.51
CA GLY A 59 39.33 23.95 -21.37
C GLY A 59 38.09 23.93 -20.47
N ASP A 60 37.10 24.80 -20.70
CA ASP A 60 35.87 24.80 -19.90
C ASP A 60 35.03 23.54 -20.11
N ILE A 61 34.43 23.02 -19.03
CA ILE A 61 33.59 21.82 -19.04
C ILE A 61 32.14 22.19 -18.71
N ASP A 62 31.25 22.03 -19.67
CA ASP A 62 29.81 22.20 -19.51
C ASP A 62 29.12 20.83 -19.40
N ILE A 63 28.53 20.56 -18.23
CA ILE A 63 27.82 19.31 -17.94
C ILE A 63 26.32 19.58 -17.86
N ARG A 64 25.56 19.07 -18.82
CA ARG A 64 24.09 19.22 -18.86
C ARG A 64 23.40 17.87 -18.86
N THR A 65 22.17 17.82 -18.39
CA THR A 65 21.33 16.63 -18.58
C THR A 65 20.79 16.62 -20.01
N ALA A 66 20.93 15.50 -20.71
CA ALA A 66 20.38 15.33 -22.04
C ALA A 66 18.86 15.55 -22.02
N SER A 67 18.35 16.34 -22.96
CA SER A 67 16.91 16.53 -23.21
C SER A 67 16.63 16.34 -24.71
N PRO A 68 15.71 15.45 -25.11
CA PRO A 68 14.97 14.51 -24.26
C PRO A 68 15.88 13.45 -23.61
N TYR A 69 15.38 12.78 -22.57
CA TYR A 69 16.10 11.67 -21.92
C TYR A 69 16.45 10.57 -22.93
N ARG A 70 17.67 10.04 -22.81
CA ARG A 70 18.17 8.99 -23.69
C ARG A 70 17.72 7.63 -23.20
N TRP A 71 17.34 6.76 -24.13
CA TRP A 71 17.06 5.36 -23.83
C TRP A 71 18.37 4.62 -23.61
N VAL A 72 18.54 4.10 -22.39
CA VAL A 72 19.72 3.35 -21.99
C VAL A 72 19.31 2.03 -21.35
N ASN A 73 20.26 1.11 -21.25
CA ASN A 73 20.06 -0.13 -20.51
C ASN A 73 20.08 0.17 -19.02
N HIS A 74 19.06 -0.29 -18.31
CA HIS A 74 19.04 -0.41 -16.86
C HIS A 74 19.23 -1.88 -16.50
N TYR A 75 19.91 -2.12 -15.38
CA TYR A 75 20.16 -3.46 -14.86
C TYR A 75 19.39 -3.62 -13.55
N SER A 76 18.48 -4.58 -13.50
CA SER A 76 17.75 -4.97 -12.30
C SER A 76 18.41 -6.21 -11.70
N PHE A 77 19.08 -6.04 -10.57
CA PHE A 77 19.70 -7.11 -9.82
C PHE A 77 18.66 -7.73 -8.89
N HIS A 78 18.38 -9.02 -9.09
CA HIS A 78 17.55 -9.83 -8.21
C HIS A 78 18.45 -10.54 -7.20
N ILE A 79 18.22 -10.27 -5.93
CA ILE A 79 19.14 -10.61 -4.84
C ILE A 79 18.35 -11.30 -3.72
N MET A 80 18.92 -12.37 -3.16
CA MET A 80 18.41 -13.02 -1.96
C MET A 80 19.21 -12.55 -0.73
N ASP A 81 18.59 -11.71 0.10
CA ASP A 81 19.13 -11.24 1.38
C ASP A 81 18.71 -12.18 2.52
N ALA A 82 19.52 -12.24 3.58
CA ALA A 82 19.24 -13.10 4.72
C ALA A 82 18.03 -12.65 5.55
N GLN A 83 17.83 -11.35 5.73
CA GLN A 83 16.78 -10.79 6.57
C GLN A 83 15.57 -10.33 5.73
N TRP A 84 15.82 -9.80 4.54
CA TRP A 84 14.79 -9.20 3.69
C TRP A 84 14.25 -10.13 2.61
N GLY A 85 14.88 -11.29 2.42
CA GLY A 85 14.56 -12.21 1.34
C GLY A 85 14.82 -11.60 -0.03
N HIS A 86 13.89 -11.75 -0.96
CA HIS A 86 14.08 -11.24 -2.32
C HIS A 86 14.00 -9.71 -2.36
N ILE A 87 15.11 -9.09 -2.75
CA ILE A 87 15.22 -7.65 -3.01
C ILE A 87 15.59 -7.41 -4.48
N ILE A 88 15.20 -6.25 -5.00
CA ILE A 88 15.53 -5.85 -6.36
C ILE A 88 16.22 -4.49 -6.34
N ILE A 89 17.38 -4.38 -6.98
CA ILE A 89 18.07 -3.10 -7.18
C ILE A 89 18.19 -2.83 -8.68
N LYS A 90 17.46 -1.83 -9.18
CA LYS A 90 17.53 -1.37 -10.56
C LYS A 90 18.43 -0.17 -10.67
N ILE A 91 19.54 -0.28 -11.39
CA ILE A 91 20.54 0.80 -11.56
C ILE A 91 20.65 1.26 -13.01
N CYS A 92 20.80 2.57 -13.20
CA CYS A 92 21.29 3.17 -14.44
C CYS A 92 22.83 3.16 -14.41
N PRO A 93 23.52 2.55 -15.39
CA PRO A 93 24.98 2.51 -15.41
C PRO A 93 25.62 3.85 -15.81
N HIS A 94 24.82 4.86 -16.17
CA HIS A 94 25.32 6.19 -16.55
C HIS A 94 25.24 7.16 -15.37
N PRO A 95 26.25 8.03 -15.15
CA PRO A 95 26.20 9.09 -14.14
C PRO A 95 24.90 9.90 -14.25
N PRO A 96 24.22 10.20 -13.11
CA PRO A 96 24.68 10.06 -11.72
C PRO A 96 24.37 8.68 -11.07
N PHE A 97 24.25 7.61 -11.86
CA PHE A 97 24.05 6.24 -11.38
C PHE A 97 22.78 6.05 -10.55
N ASN A 98 21.68 6.66 -11.00
CA ASN A 98 20.39 6.58 -10.33
C ASN A 98 19.98 5.12 -10.12
N ALA A 99 19.52 4.82 -8.90
CA ALA A 99 19.07 3.49 -8.51
C ALA A 99 17.64 3.54 -7.95
N GLN A 100 16.90 2.46 -8.17
CA GLN A 100 15.62 2.18 -7.54
C GLN A 100 15.75 0.86 -6.79
N ILE A 101 15.48 0.88 -5.49
CA ILE A 101 15.56 -0.29 -4.60
C ILE A 101 14.14 -0.69 -4.21
N ILE A 102 13.82 -1.97 -4.35
CA ILE A 102 12.51 -2.55 -4.02
C ILE A 102 12.75 -3.59 -2.92
N LEU A 103 12.07 -3.41 -1.80
CA LEU A 103 12.12 -4.27 -0.62
C LEU A 103 10.72 -4.78 -0.30
N ASN A 104 10.62 -6.04 0.15
CA ASN A 104 9.36 -6.64 0.56
C ASN A 104 9.27 -6.72 2.10
N GLY A 105 8.44 -5.85 2.69
CA GLY A 105 8.23 -5.83 4.14
C GLY A 105 7.56 -7.11 4.69
N HIS A 106 6.70 -7.77 3.91
CA HIS A 106 6.05 -9.03 4.32
C HIS A 106 7.03 -10.19 4.38
N GLU A 107 8.07 -10.17 3.53
CA GLU A 107 9.13 -11.17 3.55
C GLU A 107 10.07 -10.96 4.74
N TYR A 108 10.42 -9.71 5.06
CA TYR A 108 11.12 -9.39 6.30
C TYR A 108 10.34 -9.88 7.54
N VAL A 109 9.04 -9.57 7.63
CA VAL A 109 8.21 -10.00 8.76
C VAL A 109 8.14 -11.53 8.84
N ALA A 110 8.00 -12.22 7.72
CA ALA A 110 7.97 -13.68 7.67
C ALA A 110 9.27 -14.31 8.20
N ARG A 111 10.43 -13.79 7.77
CA ARG A 111 11.74 -14.29 8.21
C ARG A 111 12.01 -14.01 9.68
N GLU A 112 11.71 -12.80 10.15
CA GLU A 112 11.84 -12.46 11.57
C GLU A 112 10.88 -13.28 12.45
N ALA A 113 9.67 -13.57 11.96
CA ALA A 113 8.73 -14.45 12.64
C ALA A 113 9.26 -15.89 12.73
N GLN A 114 9.83 -16.43 11.66
CA GLN A 114 10.50 -17.75 11.66
C GLN A 114 11.66 -17.80 12.66
N HIS A 115 12.51 -16.77 12.69
CA HIS A 115 13.61 -16.68 13.66
C HIS A 115 13.12 -16.66 15.12
N LYS A 116 11.92 -16.12 15.36
CA LYS A 116 11.28 -16.10 16.68
C LYS A 116 10.41 -17.34 16.97
N GLY A 117 10.37 -18.31 16.07
CA GLY A 117 9.57 -19.52 16.22
C GLY A 117 8.05 -19.30 16.13
N ILE A 118 7.60 -18.21 15.52
CA ILE A 118 6.17 -17.92 15.32
C ILE A 118 5.70 -18.71 14.09
N GLY A 119 4.80 -19.66 14.28
CA GLY A 119 4.19 -20.41 13.19
C GLY A 119 3.21 -19.56 12.38
N PHE A 120 3.30 -19.63 11.06
CA PHE A 120 2.36 -18.96 10.15
C PHE A 120 2.25 -19.68 8.80
N THR A 121 1.17 -19.40 8.09
CA THR A 121 1.01 -19.72 6.66
C THR A 121 0.83 -18.44 5.86
N LYS A 122 1.29 -18.44 4.60
CA LYS A 122 1.18 -17.31 3.68
C LYS A 122 0.60 -17.74 2.34
N GLU A 123 -0.27 -16.92 1.78
CA GLU A 123 -0.63 -16.93 0.36
C GLU A 123 -0.08 -15.66 -0.30
N GLY A 124 1.03 -15.79 -1.03
CA GLY A 124 1.81 -14.64 -1.50
C GLY A 124 2.26 -13.78 -0.32
N ASN A 125 1.89 -12.49 -0.31
CA ASN A 125 2.22 -11.57 0.78
C ASN A 125 1.20 -11.58 1.94
N CYS A 126 0.14 -12.40 1.89
CA CYS A 126 -0.90 -12.42 2.92
C CYS A 126 -0.71 -13.55 3.92
N PHE A 127 -0.52 -13.20 5.20
CA PHE A 127 -0.55 -14.14 6.32
C PHE A 127 -1.99 -14.65 6.51
N THR A 128 -2.21 -15.95 6.28
CA THR A 128 -3.54 -16.59 6.31
C THR A 128 -3.83 -17.28 7.63
N GLU A 129 -2.79 -17.79 8.30
CA GLU A 129 -2.85 -18.37 9.64
C GLU A 129 -1.62 -17.94 10.43
N VAL A 130 -1.80 -17.74 11.74
CA VAL A 130 -0.73 -17.31 12.64
C VAL A 130 -0.95 -17.93 14.01
N SER A 131 0.06 -18.61 14.57
CA SER A 131 -0.01 -19.23 15.89
C SER A 131 0.01 -18.21 17.03
N ASP A 132 0.73 -17.10 16.84
CA ASP A 132 0.80 -15.95 17.76
C ASP A 132 0.64 -14.64 16.97
N ALA A 133 -0.62 -14.20 16.84
CA ALA A 133 -0.95 -12.96 16.13
C ALA A 133 -0.35 -11.72 16.80
N ALA A 134 -0.25 -11.70 18.13
CA ALA A 134 0.32 -10.57 18.87
C ALA A 134 1.85 -10.50 18.68
N GLY A 135 2.54 -11.64 18.69
CA GLY A 135 3.95 -11.74 18.36
C GLY A 135 4.25 -11.30 16.93
N LEU A 136 3.46 -11.76 15.95
CA LEU A 136 3.62 -11.34 14.56
C LEU A 136 3.38 -9.83 14.38
N ALA A 137 2.35 -9.28 15.04
CA ALA A 137 2.09 -7.84 15.03
C ALA A 137 3.27 -7.05 15.61
N LYS A 138 3.85 -7.51 16.75
CA LYS A 138 5.05 -6.89 17.32
C LYS A 138 6.24 -6.91 16.36
N VAL A 139 6.42 -7.98 15.58
CA VAL A 139 7.46 -8.05 14.54
C VAL A 139 7.18 -7.04 13.44
N ALA A 140 5.96 -6.98 12.92
CA ALA A 140 5.56 -6.01 11.91
C ALA A 140 5.71 -4.56 12.40
N ASP A 141 5.35 -4.28 13.64
CA ASP A 141 5.45 -2.95 14.24
C ASP A 141 6.89 -2.46 14.38
N THR A 142 7.90 -3.35 14.39
CA THR A 142 9.31 -2.93 14.33
C THR A 142 9.62 -2.07 13.10
N MET A 143 8.90 -2.28 12.00
CA MET A 143 9.01 -1.50 10.76
C MET A 143 8.38 -0.10 10.87
N SER A 144 7.56 0.15 11.87
CA SER A 144 6.97 1.46 12.14
C SER A 144 7.83 2.31 13.10
N THR A 145 8.90 1.74 13.65
CA THR A 145 9.77 2.42 14.62
C THR A 145 10.90 3.21 13.94
N PRO A 146 11.45 4.26 14.57
CA PRO A 146 12.63 4.97 14.07
C PRO A 146 13.83 4.06 13.77
N SER A 147 13.98 2.95 14.50
CA SER A 147 15.04 1.97 14.27
C SER A 147 14.98 1.29 12.88
N ALA A 148 13.81 1.29 12.23
CA ALA A 148 13.63 0.74 10.90
C ALA A 148 14.46 1.48 9.84
N VAL A 149 14.67 2.79 10.02
CA VAL A 149 15.48 3.63 9.11
C VAL A 149 16.90 3.06 8.99
N GLY A 150 17.53 2.75 10.13
CA GLY A 150 18.87 2.16 10.15
C GLY A 150 18.93 0.82 9.43
N ARG A 151 17.95 -0.08 9.65
CA ARG A 151 17.89 -1.38 8.95
C ARG A 151 17.71 -1.23 7.45
N LEU A 152 16.86 -0.30 7.02
CA LEU A 152 16.64 -0.01 5.60
C LEU A 152 17.90 0.53 4.93
N VAL A 153 18.58 1.50 5.56
CA VAL A 153 19.85 2.02 5.05
C VAL A 153 20.90 0.91 4.96
N GLN A 154 21.03 0.08 5.99
CA GLN A 154 21.99 -1.03 6.01
C GLN A 154 21.78 -2.02 4.87
N VAL A 155 20.54 -2.45 4.58
CA VAL A 155 20.29 -3.37 3.45
C VAL A 155 20.53 -2.70 2.11
N CYS A 156 20.13 -1.44 1.95
CA CYS A 156 20.36 -0.66 0.74
C CYS A 156 21.86 -0.53 0.45
N GLU A 157 22.64 -0.06 1.44
CA GLU A 157 24.08 0.16 1.30
C GLU A 157 24.85 -1.14 1.08
N ARG A 158 24.51 -2.19 1.85
CA ARG A 158 25.12 -3.51 1.71
C ARG A 158 25.11 -3.98 0.27
N TRP A 159 23.97 -3.90 -0.41
CA TRP A 159 23.81 -4.46 -1.74
C TRP A 159 24.13 -3.48 -2.87
N ILE A 160 23.79 -2.19 -2.72
CA ILE A 160 24.05 -1.21 -3.79
C ILE A 160 25.55 -1.03 -4.01
N TYR A 161 26.37 -0.96 -2.97
CA TYR A 161 27.82 -0.76 -3.12
C TYR A 161 28.57 -2.06 -3.42
N SER A 162 28.18 -3.18 -2.80
CA SER A 162 28.92 -4.43 -2.97
C SER A 162 28.57 -5.17 -4.28
N ALA A 163 27.32 -5.07 -4.73
CA ALA A 163 26.79 -5.91 -5.80
C ALA A 163 26.29 -5.14 -7.03
N CYS A 164 26.07 -3.82 -6.97
CA CYS A 164 25.48 -3.07 -8.10
C CYS A 164 26.41 -1.98 -8.64
N LEU A 165 26.79 -1.02 -7.77
CA LEU A 165 27.60 0.14 -8.15
C LEU A 165 29.01 -0.26 -8.55
N CYS A 166 29.53 -1.39 -8.05
CA CYS A 166 30.85 -1.91 -8.38
C CYS A 166 31.08 -2.15 -9.89
N PHE A 167 30.02 -2.19 -10.70
CA PHE A 167 30.09 -2.27 -12.17
C PHE A 167 30.21 -0.92 -12.88
N ALA A 168 29.87 0.16 -12.20
CA ALA A 168 29.85 1.50 -12.73
C ALA A 168 30.98 2.36 -12.15
N LEU A 169 31.31 2.16 -10.87
CA LEU A 169 32.47 2.72 -10.19
C LEU A 169 33.15 1.61 -9.39
N THR A 170 34.44 1.40 -9.62
CA THR A 170 35.24 0.48 -8.80
C THR A 170 35.28 0.94 -7.34
N ARG A 171 35.59 0.05 -6.39
CA ARG A 171 35.68 0.43 -4.97
C ARG A 171 36.71 1.54 -4.73
N GLU A 172 37.83 1.51 -5.44
CA GLU A 172 38.86 2.56 -5.38
C GLU A 172 38.32 3.91 -5.88
N GLU A 173 37.58 3.92 -6.99
CA GLU A 173 36.94 5.14 -7.50
C GLU A 173 35.88 5.68 -6.55
N GLN A 174 35.07 4.81 -5.94
CA GLN A 174 34.08 5.19 -4.93
C GLN A 174 34.73 5.83 -3.70
N GLN A 175 35.89 5.33 -3.27
CA GLN A 175 36.66 5.91 -2.17
C GLN A 175 37.26 7.26 -2.57
N ARG A 176 37.92 7.32 -3.73
CA ARG A 176 38.56 8.55 -4.24
C ARG A 176 37.56 9.68 -4.50
N SER A 177 36.37 9.36 -5.02
CA SER A 177 35.37 10.38 -5.37
C SER A 177 34.44 10.75 -4.21
N GLY A 178 34.47 10.00 -3.10
CA GLY A 178 33.52 10.17 -2.00
C GLY A 178 32.05 9.97 -2.40
N PHE A 179 31.77 9.25 -3.50
CA PHE A 179 30.40 9.10 -4.01
C PHE A 179 29.52 8.35 -3.01
N ARG A 180 28.39 8.93 -2.64
CA ARG A 180 27.40 8.33 -1.72
C ARG A 180 25.98 8.53 -2.22
N TYR A 181 25.15 7.53 -1.99
CA TYR A 181 23.71 7.60 -2.19
C TYR A 181 23.04 8.32 -1.03
N ASP A 182 22.05 9.14 -1.35
CA ASP A 182 21.03 9.62 -0.42
C ASP A 182 19.70 8.94 -0.78
N TYR A 183 18.92 8.55 0.22
CA TYR A 183 17.77 7.66 0.04
C TYR A 183 16.45 8.40 0.24
N SER A 184 15.49 8.09 -0.63
CA SER A 184 14.10 8.55 -0.48
C SER A 184 13.14 7.42 -0.81
N VAL A 185 12.03 7.37 -0.08
CA VAL A 185 10.95 6.40 -0.27
C VAL A 185 10.08 6.91 -1.41
N TYR A 186 10.12 6.25 -2.56
CA TYR A 186 9.31 6.66 -3.72
C TYR A 186 7.86 6.18 -3.62
N GLN A 187 7.68 4.88 -3.37
CA GLN A 187 6.39 4.21 -3.18
C GLN A 187 6.41 3.48 -1.83
N GLY A 188 5.24 3.34 -1.20
CA GLY A 188 5.09 2.60 0.05
C GLY A 188 3.72 1.95 0.13
N GLU A 189 3.66 0.78 0.75
CA GLU A 189 2.45 -0.02 0.93
C GLU A 189 2.34 -0.46 2.39
N TYR A 190 1.13 -0.40 2.92
CA TYR A 190 0.78 -0.90 4.25
C TYR A 190 -0.42 -1.82 4.12
N SER A 191 -0.38 -2.98 4.77
CA SER A 191 -1.50 -3.91 4.77
C SER A 191 -1.99 -4.21 6.17
N ARG A 192 -3.30 -4.31 6.34
CA ARG A 192 -3.95 -4.85 7.54
C ARG A 192 -4.78 -6.07 7.14
N ASN A 193 -4.53 -7.20 7.80
CA ASN A 193 -5.28 -8.43 7.58
C ASN A 193 -6.25 -8.63 8.75
N LEU A 194 -7.52 -8.84 8.44
CA LEU A 194 -8.54 -9.24 9.41
C LEU A 194 -8.76 -10.74 9.23
N LEU A 195 -8.38 -11.53 10.24
CA LEU A 195 -8.51 -12.99 10.23
C LEU A 195 -9.84 -13.37 10.90
N PHE A 196 -10.70 -14.06 10.16
CA PHE A 196 -12.01 -14.51 10.64
C PHE A 196 -11.92 -15.96 11.13
N THR A 197 -12.81 -16.31 12.07
CA THR A 197 -12.94 -17.72 12.49
C THR A 197 -13.59 -18.57 11.40
N ARG A 198 -14.52 -17.99 10.64
CA ARG A 198 -15.28 -18.68 9.58
C ARG A 198 -15.30 -17.84 8.30
N GLY A 199 -14.93 -18.44 7.16
CA GLY A 199 -14.95 -17.77 5.85
C GLY A 199 -16.32 -17.22 5.48
N ARG A 200 -17.39 -17.97 5.73
CA ARG A 200 -18.78 -17.51 5.48
C ARG A 200 -19.14 -16.21 6.22
N GLN A 201 -18.63 -16.00 7.43
CA GLN A 201 -18.88 -14.75 8.17
C GLN A 201 -18.11 -13.59 7.53
N MET A 202 -16.88 -13.82 7.09
CA MET A 202 -16.10 -12.83 6.34
C MET A 202 -16.82 -12.44 5.04
N GLU A 203 -17.28 -13.41 4.27
CA GLU A 203 -18.02 -13.18 3.03
C GLU A 203 -19.29 -12.36 3.27
N GLN A 204 -20.11 -12.73 4.26
CA GLN A 204 -21.32 -11.98 4.63
C GLN A 204 -21.00 -10.52 4.99
N VAL A 205 -19.96 -10.29 5.78
CA VAL A 205 -19.50 -8.94 6.14
C VAL A 205 -19.03 -8.19 4.90
N PHE A 206 -18.25 -8.84 4.02
CA PHE A 206 -17.68 -8.18 2.86
C PHE A 206 -18.71 -7.86 1.78
N ASP A 207 -19.63 -8.79 1.49
CA ASP A 207 -20.74 -8.58 0.56
C ASP A 207 -21.67 -7.48 1.06
N SER A 208 -21.98 -7.48 2.37
CA SER A 208 -22.74 -6.39 3.00
C SER A 208 -22.05 -5.05 2.81
N VAL A 209 -20.75 -4.96 3.05
CA VAL A 209 -19.97 -3.74 2.82
C VAL A 209 -20.04 -3.32 1.35
N ILE A 210 -19.86 -4.23 0.40
CA ILE A 210 -19.88 -3.91 -1.03
C ILE A 210 -21.26 -3.38 -1.44
N ASP A 211 -22.34 -4.09 -1.10
CA ASP A 211 -23.69 -3.69 -1.49
C ASP A 211 -24.08 -2.33 -0.87
N ARG A 212 -23.70 -2.10 0.39
CA ARG A 212 -24.00 -0.86 1.13
C ARG A 212 -23.14 0.33 0.66
N THR A 213 -21.94 0.10 0.11
CA THR A 213 -21.02 1.16 -0.34
C THR A 213 -21.11 1.49 -1.83
N ARG A 214 -21.81 0.69 -2.65
CA ARG A 214 -21.96 0.89 -4.11
C ARG A 214 -22.63 2.20 -4.52
N ALA A 215 -23.51 2.76 -3.70
CA ALA A 215 -24.22 4.02 -3.99
C ALA A 215 -23.70 5.27 -3.23
N PRO A 216 -23.30 5.21 -1.93
CA PRO A 216 -23.06 6.42 -1.13
C PRO A 216 -21.59 6.90 -0.99
N LEU A 217 -20.60 6.31 -1.68
CA LEU A 217 -19.23 6.83 -1.64
C LEU A 217 -19.07 8.11 -2.46
N ASN A 218 -19.59 9.20 -1.92
CA ASN A 218 -19.44 10.52 -2.49
C ASN A 218 -17.98 11.03 -2.34
N ILE A 219 -17.63 12.04 -3.14
CA ILE A 219 -16.29 12.62 -3.19
C ILE A 219 -15.83 13.17 -1.82
N LYS A 220 -16.76 13.60 -0.95
CA LYS A 220 -16.42 14.10 0.39
C LYS A 220 -15.91 12.97 1.29
N THR A 221 -16.59 11.83 1.27
CA THR A 221 -16.17 10.64 2.04
C THR A 221 -14.82 10.11 1.55
N VAL A 222 -14.62 10.02 0.23
CA VAL A 222 -13.33 9.62 -0.34
C VAL A 222 -12.22 10.55 0.13
N LYS A 223 -12.42 11.86 0.13
CA LYS A 223 -11.44 12.82 0.66
C LYS A 223 -11.10 12.58 2.14
N THR A 224 -12.09 12.29 2.98
CA THR A 224 -11.87 11.98 4.40
C THR A 224 -10.97 10.76 4.58
N ILE A 225 -11.20 9.69 3.81
CA ILE A 225 -10.36 8.47 3.84
C ILE A 225 -8.88 8.82 3.61
N PHE A 226 -8.62 9.67 2.61
CA PHE A 226 -7.26 10.11 2.26
C PHE A 226 -6.73 11.31 3.08
N GLY A 227 -7.45 11.75 4.13
CA GLY A 227 -7.00 12.83 5.03
C GLY A 227 -7.17 14.26 4.51
N TYR A 228 -7.96 14.46 3.44
CA TYR A 228 -8.21 15.78 2.85
C TYR A 228 -9.47 16.43 3.45
N LYS A 229 -9.29 17.41 4.36
CA LYS A 229 -10.41 18.10 5.04
C LYS A 229 -11.04 19.28 4.25
N HIS A 230 -10.37 19.85 3.24
CA HIS A 230 -10.84 21.03 2.49
C HIS A 230 -10.77 20.87 0.96
N ARG A 231 -11.57 21.64 0.20
CA ARG A 231 -11.47 21.76 -1.27
C ARG A 231 -10.02 22.09 -1.62
N PRO A 232 -9.36 21.41 -2.58
CA PRO A 232 -8.09 21.89 -3.09
C PRO A 232 -8.33 23.32 -3.57
N PHE A 233 -7.80 24.30 -2.84
CA PHE A 233 -7.78 25.67 -3.31
C PHE A 233 -7.03 25.59 -4.63
N ASN A 234 -7.64 26.08 -5.71
CA ASN A 234 -6.96 26.21 -7.00
C ASN A 234 -5.61 26.86 -6.70
N GLN A 235 -4.53 26.09 -6.77
CA GLN A 235 -3.20 26.65 -6.83
C GLN A 235 -3.15 27.36 -8.18
N ARG A 236 -3.52 28.65 -8.16
CA ARG A 236 -3.34 29.57 -9.28
C ARG A 236 -1.89 29.38 -9.74
N GLY A 237 -1.70 28.79 -10.92
CA GLY A 237 -0.40 28.75 -11.59
C GLY A 237 0.15 27.39 -12.04
N LYS A 238 -0.49 26.24 -11.80
CA LYS A 238 -0.06 24.98 -12.44
C LYS A 238 -1.23 24.26 -13.13
N LYS A 239 -1.02 23.89 -14.40
CA LYS A 239 -1.88 23.03 -15.24
C LYS A 239 -2.00 21.60 -14.66
N ASN A 240 -2.36 21.44 -13.38
CA ASN A 240 -2.54 20.14 -12.78
C ASN A 240 -4.00 19.73 -12.99
N LYS A 241 -4.20 18.66 -13.77
CA LYS A 241 -5.48 17.95 -13.84
C LYS A 241 -5.97 17.66 -12.42
N PRO A 242 -7.28 17.74 -12.13
CA PRO A 242 -7.81 17.35 -10.83
C PRO A 242 -7.34 15.92 -10.49
N PRO A 243 -7.05 15.62 -9.20
CA PRO A 243 -6.62 14.29 -8.81
C PRO A 243 -7.65 13.25 -9.29
N LYS A 244 -7.19 12.13 -9.83
CA LYS A 244 -8.07 11.03 -10.24
C LYS A 244 -8.77 10.51 -8.98
N ILE A 245 -10.09 10.65 -8.92
CA ILE A 245 -10.93 10.13 -7.83
C ILE A 245 -11.80 9.07 -8.48
N GLU A 246 -11.60 7.81 -8.10
CA GLU A 246 -12.30 6.68 -8.72
C GLU A 246 -12.57 5.61 -7.67
N VAL A 247 -13.81 5.13 -7.61
CA VAL A 247 -14.20 3.96 -6.82
C VAL A 247 -14.43 2.85 -7.83
N VAL A 248 -13.65 1.77 -7.73
CA VAL A 248 -13.69 0.66 -8.66
C VAL A 248 -13.96 -0.63 -7.88
N VAL A 249 -15.01 -1.34 -8.28
CA VAL A 249 -15.23 -2.72 -7.83
C VAL A 249 -14.85 -3.62 -8.98
N GLU A 250 -13.73 -4.33 -8.84
CA GLU A 250 -13.29 -5.33 -9.81
C GLU A 250 -13.72 -6.71 -9.33
N LYS A 251 -14.24 -7.52 -10.25
CA LYS A 251 -14.41 -8.97 -10.06
C LYS A 251 -13.45 -9.69 -11.01
N PRO A 252 -12.16 -9.82 -10.69
CA PRO A 252 -11.28 -10.73 -11.43
C PRO A 252 -11.87 -12.14 -11.49
N ALA A 253 -11.47 -12.92 -12.51
CA ALA A 253 -11.76 -14.34 -12.55
C ALA A 253 -11.34 -14.98 -11.21
N TRP A 254 -12.10 -15.96 -10.71
CA TRP A 254 -11.93 -16.65 -9.40
C TRP A 254 -12.70 -16.10 -8.17
N ASN A 255 -13.91 -15.55 -8.33
CA ASN A 255 -14.80 -15.11 -7.22
C ASN A 255 -14.22 -14.05 -6.25
N LEU A 256 -13.10 -13.41 -6.60
CA LEU A 256 -12.41 -12.48 -5.71
C LEU A 256 -12.92 -11.06 -6.00
N THR A 257 -13.82 -10.53 -5.16
CA THR A 257 -14.24 -9.12 -5.32
C THR A 257 -13.16 -8.21 -4.72
N VAL A 258 -12.61 -7.31 -5.52
CA VAL A 258 -11.64 -6.31 -5.08
C VAL A 258 -12.30 -4.95 -5.10
N PHE A 259 -12.50 -4.39 -3.91
CA PHE A 259 -13.02 -3.05 -3.76
C PHE A 259 -11.85 -2.07 -3.63
N LYS A 260 -11.70 -1.16 -4.60
CA LYS A 260 -10.59 -0.19 -4.68
C LYS A 260 -11.11 1.23 -4.68
N ILE A 261 -10.44 2.10 -3.93
CA ILE A 261 -10.63 3.55 -3.99
C ILE A 261 -9.31 4.19 -4.37
N HIS A 262 -9.32 5.02 -5.42
CA HIS A 262 -8.20 5.83 -5.86
C HIS A 262 -8.41 7.31 -5.53
N PHE A 263 -7.35 7.95 -5.05
CA PHE A 263 -7.30 9.41 -4.89
C PHE A 263 -5.91 9.93 -5.29
N GLY A 264 -5.80 10.46 -6.50
CA GLY A 264 -4.52 10.87 -7.08
C GLY A 264 -3.60 9.65 -7.23
N ARG A 265 -2.43 9.67 -6.56
CA ARG A 265 -1.48 8.55 -6.53
C ARG A 265 -1.56 7.75 -5.22
N LEU A 266 -2.65 7.92 -4.46
CA LEU A 266 -2.97 7.11 -3.29
C LEU A 266 -4.05 6.11 -3.66
N THR A 267 -4.00 4.92 -3.09
CA THR A 267 -4.97 3.85 -3.29
C THR A 267 -5.24 3.15 -1.98
N VAL A 268 -6.49 2.85 -1.71
CA VAL A 268 -6.89 1.89 -0.68
C VAL A 268 -7.66 0.79 -1.37
N LYS A 269 -7.43 -0.46 -0.99
CA LYS A 269 -8.23 -1.59 -1.48
C LYS A 269 -8.50 -2.60 -0.37
N ILE A 270 -9.62 -3.29 -0.48
CA ILE A 270 -10.03 -4.38 0.40
C ILE A 270 -10.52 -5.54 -0.44
N TYR A 271 -10.09 -6.75 -0.08
CA TYR A 271 -10.39 -7.97 -0.81
C TYR A 271 -10.22 -9.19 0.08
N SER A 272 -10.92 -10.28 -0.24
CA SER A 272 -10.70 -11.58 0.39
C SER A 272 -9.41 -12.24 -0.14
N LYS A 273 -8.68 -12.91 0.74
CA LYS A 273 -7.49 -13.69 0.40
C LYS A 273 -7.46 -14.97 1.24
N GLY A 274 -7.23 -16.11 0.60
CA GLY A 274 -7.47 -17.41 1.22
C GLY A 274 -8.92 -17.59 1.67
N GLU A 275 -9.15 -18.54 2.57
CA GLU A 275 -10.49 -18.92 3.01
C GLU A 275 -11.14 -17.91 3.98
N ARG A 276 -10.34 -17.22 4.79
CA ARG A 276 -10.84 -16.50 5.98
C ARG A 276 -10.15 -15.17 6.28
N VAL A 277 -9.47 -14.57 5.30
CA VAL A 277 -8.78 -13.29 5.50
C VAL A 277 -9.36 -12.19 4.63
N LEU A 278 -9.75 -11.09 5.28
CA LEU A 278 -10.07 -9.84 4.60
C LEU A 278 -8.86 -8.91 4.68
N ARG A 279 -8.24 -8.64 3.54
CA ARG A 279 -7.01 -7.87 3.44
C ARG A 279 -7.29 -6.46 2.96
N ILE A 280 -6.82 -5.49 3.73
CA ILE A 280 -6.85 -4.07 3.41
C ILE A 280 -5.44 -3.64 3.05
N GLU A 281 -5.27 -2.94 1.93
CA GLU A 281 -4.00 -2.36 1.52
C GLU A 281 -4.14 -0.85 1.27
N ALA A 282 -3.29 -0.08 1.93
CA ALA A 282 -3.07 1.34 1.73
C ALA A 282 -1.77 1.54 0.96
N ILE A 283 -1.83 2.19 -0.20
CA ILE A 283 -0.74 2.30 -1.16
C ILE A 283 -0.52 3.78 -1.50
N ALA A 284 0.72 4.23 -1.40
CA ALA A 284 1.17 5.48 -1.99
C ALA A 284 2.09 5.19 -3.18
N HIS A 285 1.56 5.28 -4.41
CA HIS A 285 2.34 5.18 -5.66
C HIS A 285 3.35 6.33 -5.79
N ASN A 286 3.15 7.41 -5.02
CA ASN A 286 4.16 8.42 -4.76
C ASN A 286 3.97 9.00 -3.34
N THR A 287 4.97 8.83 -2.48
CA THR A 287 4.92 9.29 -1.08
C THR A 287 4.82 10.81 -0.92
N GLN A 288 5.12 11.62 -1.94
CA GLN A 288 4.92 13.07 -1.87
C GLN A 288 3.44 13.43 -1.62
N ASP A 289 2.51 12.58 -2.05
CA ASP A 289 1.08 12.82 -1.87
C ASP A 289 0.62 12.60 -0.42
N LEU A 290 1.45 11.96 0.42
CA LEU A 290 1.23 11.82 1.87
C LEU A 290 1.63 13.08 2.66
N ARG A 291 2.41 14.00 2.07
CA ARG A 291 2.79 15.30 2.65
C ARG A 291 3.57 15.25 3.97
N CYS A 292 4.17 14.10 4.32
CA CYS A 292 5.05 13.93 5.49
C CYS A 292 6.55 14.00 5.14
N GLY A 293 6.89 14.34 3.89
CA GLY A 293 8.25 14.25 3.35
C GLY A 293 8.57 12.84 2.83
N LYS A 294 9.64 12.73 2.03
CA LYS A 294 9.98 11.49 1.31
C LYS A 294 11.37 10.93 1.59
N ARG A 295 12.20 11.65 2.36
CA ARG A 295 13.55 11.15 2.70
C ARG A 295 13.42 9.91 3.58
N ILE A 296 14.44 9.05 3.59
CA ILE A 296 14.40 7.79 4.32
C ILE A 296 14.17 7.97 5.83
N GLU A 297 14.60 9.10 6.42
CA GLU A 297 14.34 9.40 7.84
C GLU A 297 12.85 9.61 8.14
N ARG A 298 12.06 9.94 7.12
CA ARG A 298 10.59 10.07 7.20
C ARG A 298 9.86 8.75 7.02
N PHE A 299 10.57 7.62 6.92
CA PHE A 299 9.94 6.32 6.75
C PHE A 299 8.89 5.98 7.84
N PRO A 300 9.14 6.20 9.14
CA PRO A 300 8.12 5.99 10.17
C PRO A 300 6.86 6.85 9.96
N ASP A 301 7.03 8.12 9.59
CA ASP A 301 5.92 9.05 9.31
C ASP A 301 5.11 8.57 8.10
N ILE A 302 5.77 8.03 7.07
CA ILE A 302 5.13 7.46 5.87
C ILE A 302 4.32 6.22 6.24
N VAL A 303 4.88 5.30 7.03
CA VAL A 303 4.17 4.09 7.48
C VAL A 303 2.96 4.47 8.34
N LEU A 304 3.10 5.42 9.25
CA LEU A 304 1.99 5.93 10.06
C LEU A 304 0.88 6.53 9.19
N ALA A 305 1.22 7.37 8.22
CA ALA A 305 0.23 7.97 7.32
C ALA A 305 -0.55 6.92 6.51
N LEU A 306 0.13 5.85 6.05
CA LEU A 306 -0.51 4.72 5.37
C LEU A 306 -1.39 3.90 6.31
N LYS A 307 -0.93 3.65 7.55
CA LYS A 307 -1.71 2.97 8.58
C LYS A 307 -3.00 3.72 8.90
N GLU A 308 -2.91 5.01 9.19
CA GLU A 308 -4.08 5.84 9.48
C GLU A 308 -5.03 5.93 8.27
N MET A 309 -4.52 5.87 7.04
CA MET A 309 -5.35 5.82 5.84
C MET A 309 -6.15 4.52 5.77
N ALA A 310 -5.54 3.38 6.12
CA ALA A 310 -6.26 2.11 6.23
C ALA A 310 -7.28 2.11 7.38
N GLU A 311 -6.95 2.73 8.52
CA GLU A 311 -7.86 2.85 9.67
C GLU A 311 -9.06 3.75 9.35
N ARG A 312 -8.84 4.97 8.82
CA ARG A 312 -9.93 5.84 8.38
C ARG A 312 -10.84 5.19 7.34
N PHE A 313 -10.26 4.37 6.46
CA PHE A 313 -11.05 3.60 5.51
C PHE A 313 -11.98 2.61 6.22
N LEU A 314 -11.44 1.82 7.15
CA LEU A 314 -12.23 0.88 7.94
C LEU A 314 -13.30 1.58 8.80
N ASP A 315 -12.98 2.72 9.40
CA ASP A 315 -13.93 3.50 10.20
C ASP A 315 -15.12 3.99 9.35
N VAL A 316 -14.84 4.42 8.11
CA VAL A 316 -15.90 4.80 7.16
C VAL A 316 -16.75 3.61 6.78
N LEU A 317 -16.14 2.44 6.49
CA LEU A 317 -16.90 1.23 6.18
C LEU A 317 -17.78 0.82 7.36
N HIS A 318 -17.25 0.85 8.57
CA HIS A 318 -18.00 0.54 9.79
C HIS A 318 -19.15 1.52 10.03
N SER A 319 -18.91 2.82 9.83
CA SER A 319 -19.95 3.84 9.98
C SER A 319 -21.06 3.71 8.94
N MET A 320 -20.72 3.36 7.68
CA MET A 320 -21.70 3.09 6.63
C MET A 320 -22.52 1.84 6.94
N ASP A 321 -21.88 0.81 7.46
CA ASP A 321 -22.54 -0.44 7.85
C ASP A 321 -23.51 -0.24 9.03
N ALA A 322 -23.07 0.47 10.07
CA ALA A 322 -23.89 0.77 11.25
C ALA A 322 -25.08 1.69 10.93
N ALA A 323 -24.94 2.57 9.94
CA ALA A 323 -26.02 3.47 9.49
C ALA A 323 -26.98 2.80 8.49
N PHE A 324 -26.71 1.56 8.07
CA PHE A 324 -27.55 0.88 7.09
C PHE A 324 -28.80 0.28 7.73
N VAL A 325 -29.96 0.59 7.16
CA VAL A 325 -31.24 -0.01 7.52
C VAL A 325 -31.47 -1.19 6.58
N ALA A 326 -31.53 -2.41 7.13
CA ALA A 326 -31.76 -3.60 6.31
C ALA A 326 -33.16 -3.57 5.68
N SER A 327 -33.33 -4.24 4.54
CA SER A 327 -34.58 -4.20 3.77
C SER A 327 -35.79 -4.67 4.57
N ASP A 328 -35.59 -5.67 5.41
CA ASP A 328 -36.57 -6.25 6.32
C ASP A 328 -36.79 -5.41 7.58
N THR A 329 -35.94 -4.42 7.87
CA THR A 329 -36.07 -3.60 9.09
C THR A 329 -37.39 -2.84 9.09
N TRP A 330 -37.84 -2.37 7.92
CA TRP A 330 -39.13 -1.71 7.79
C TRP A 330 -40.31 -2.66 8.06
N GLU A 331 -40.23 -3.89 7.56
CA GLU A 331 -41.23 -4.93 7.77
C GLU A 331 -41.24 -5.38 9.25
N ASN A 332 -40.08 -5.53 9.86
CA ASN A 332 -39.90 -5.88 11.27
C ASN A 332 -40.40 -4.78 12.21
N LEU A 333 -40.15 -3.49 11.90
CA LEU A 333 -40.66 -2.37 12.67
C LEU A 333 -42.19 -2.31 12.64
N SER A 334 -42.81 -2.70 11.53
CA SER A 334 -44.27 -2.79 11.40
C SER A 334 -44.89 -4.02 12.07
N SER A 335 -44.06 -4.97 12.48
CA SER A 335 -44.51 -6.21 13.11
C SER A 335 -44.55 -6.08 14.64
N PRO A 336 -45.52 -6.70 15.34
CA PRO A 336 -45.52 -6.77 16.79
C PRO A 336 -44.27 -7.49 17.33
N SER A 337 -43.72 -7.01 18.44
CA SER A 337 -42.53 -7.59 19.07
C SER A 337 -42.74 -7.81 20.58
N MET A 338 -41.81 -8.51 21.24
CA MET A 338 -41.84 -8.76 22.68
C MET A 338 -40.66 -8.04 23.35
N LEU A 339 -40.93 -7.25 24.39
CA LEU A 339 -39.92 -6.66 25.27
C LEU A 339 -40.03 -7.35 26.64
N GLY A 340 -39.18 -8.34 26.89
CA GLY A 340 -39.32 -9.23 28.04
C GLY A 340 -40.62 -10.03 27.96
N HIS A 341 -41.53 -9.83 28.92
CA HIS A 341 -42.85 -10.47 28.93
C HIS A 341 -43.97 -9.60 28.33
N ALA A 342 -43.67 -8.36 27.93
CA ALA A 342 -44.67 -7.44 27.39
C ALA A 342 -44.68 -7.46 25.87
N ARG A 343 -45.88 -7.55 25.27
CA ARG A 343 -46.08 -7.43 23.82
C ARG A 343 -46.17 -5.95 23.43
N MET A 344 -45.33 -5.55 22.49
CA MET A 344 -45.32 -4.23 21.87
C MET A 344 -45.98 -4.31 20.50
N ALA A 345 -46.87 -3.35 20.19
CA ALA A 345 -47.44 -3.22 18.85
C ALA A 345 -46.35 -2.81 17.84
N GLY A 346 -46.52 -3.23 16.60
CA GLY A 346 -45.70 -2.73 15.50
C GLY A 346 -45.97 -1.26 15.23
N LEU A 347 -45.00 -0.58 14.63
CA LEU A 347 -45.11 0.82 14.22
C LEU A 347 -45.76 0.92 12.85
N ASP A 348 -46.85 1.68 12.74
CA ASP A 348 -47.40 2.02 11.43
C ASP A 348 -46.58 3.14 10.79
N LEU A 349 -45.73 2.75 9.84
CA LEU A 349 -44.81 3.67 9.16
C LEU A 349 -45.51 4.56 8.11
N THR A 350 -46.78 4.28 7.79
CA THR A 350 -47.57 5.08 6.86
C THR A 350 -48.25 6.26 7.57
N ASP A 351 -48.56 6.10 8.87
CA ASP A 351 -49.14 7.13 9.71
C ASP A 351 -48.22 8.37 9.79
N PRO A 352 -48.73 9.57 9.43
CA PRO A 352 -47.98 10.82 9.51
C PRO A 352 -47.42 11.11 10.92
N ARG A 353 -48.15 10.75 11.98
CA ARG A 353 -47.71 11.03 13.36
C ARG A 353 -46.52 10.16 13.74
N THR A 354 -46.58 8.88 13.43
CA THR A 354 -45.47 7.94 13.64
C THR A 354 -44.23 8.35 12.86
N ARG A 355 -44.39 8.82 11.61
CA ARG A 355 -43.28 9.38 10.82
C ARG A 355 -42.66 10.63 11.44
N ALA A 356 -43.47 11.55 11.96
CA ALA A 356 -42.98 12.76 12.63
C ALA A 356 -42.16 12.42 13.88
N VAL A 357 -42.63 11.46 14.69
CA VAL A 357 -41.89 10.99 15.88
C VAL A 357 -40.57 10.33 15.49
N ILE A 358 -40.56 9.46 14.47
CA ILE A 358 -39.33 8.82 13.97
C ILE A 358 -38.34 9.89 13.48
N GLN A 359 -38.82 10.88 12.70
CA GLN A 359 -37.97 11.96 12.19
C GLN A 359 -37.38 12.81 13.31
N ALA A 360 -38.16 13.14 14.34
CA ALA A 360 -37.70 13.86 15.52
C ALA A 360 -36.63 13.07 16.28
N VAL A 361 -36.86 11.77 16.50
CA VAL A 361 -35.88 10.87 17.15
C VAL A 361 -34.58 10.79 16.34
N VAL A 362 -34.65 10.55 15.03
CA VAL A 362 -33.46 10.44 14.16
C VAL A 362 -32.68 11.75 14.11
N THR A 363 -33.35 12.90 14.09
CA THR A 363 -32.70 14.22 14.07
C THR A 363 -31.95 14.51 15.37
N ARG A 364 -32.44 13.97 16.50
CA ARG A 364 -31.90 14.19 17.84
C ARG A 364 -30.90 13.12 18.29
N ALA A 365 -30.94 11.93 17.69
CA ALA A 365 -30.03 10.82 17.96
C ALA A 365 -28.51 11.18 17.93
N PRO A 366 -28.03 12.13 17.10
CA PRO A 366 -26.62 12.52 17.11
C PRO A 366 -26.21 13.37 18.32
N ASN A 367 -27.12 13.76 19.21
CA ASN A 367 -26.78 14.57 20.38
C ASN A 367 -26.00 13.73 21.42
N PRO A 368 -24.72 14.05 21.70
CA PRO A 368 -23.92 13.27 22.64
C PRO A 368 -24.43 13.33 24.09
N GLN A 369 -25.30 14.28 24.44
CA GLN A 369 -25.96 14.34 25.75
C GLN A 369 -27.32 13.61 25.79
N GLY A 370 -27.73 12.98 24.69
CA GLY A 370 -29.05 12.34 24.54
C GLY A 370 -30.17 13.35 24.31
N PHE A 371 -31.42 12.87 24.42
CA PHE A 371 -32.62 13.69 24.33
C PHE A 371 -33.71 13.13 25.25
N ARG A 372 -34.62 14.00 25.69
CA ARG A 372 -35.79 13.64 26.53
C ARG A 372 -37.03 13.52 25.66
N ALA A 373 -38.06 12.85 26.18
CA ALA A 373 -39.37 12.77 25.51
C ALA A 373 -39.97 14.16 25.23
N ALA A 374 -39.74 15.14 26.11
CA ALA A 374 -40.17 16.52 25.91
C ALA A 374 -39.52 17.18 24.68
N ASP A 375 -38.28 16.81 24.36
CA ASP A 375 -37.55 17.37 23.22
C ASP A 375 -38.07 16.82 21.88
N VAL A 376 -38.65 15.61 21.91
CA VAL A 376 -39.32 14.95 20.77
C VAL A 376 -40.73 15.52 20.59
N ALA A 377 -41.43 15.84 21.68
CA ALA A 377 -42.78 16.39 21.63
C ALA A 377 -42.84 17.88 21.23
N ALA A 378 -41.72 18.60 21.32
CA ALA A 378 -41.61 20.01 20.98
C ALA A 378 -41.30 20.29 19.49
N GLN A 379 -41.34 19.26 18.65
CA GLN A 379 -40.96 19.26 17.23
C GLN A 379 -42.18 18.90 16.38
#